data_AF-A0A7Y5J118-F1
#
_entry.id   AF-A0A7Y5J118-F1
#
_cell.length_a   1.000
_cell.length_b   1.000
_cell.length_c   1.000
_cell.angle_alpha   90.00
_cell.angle_beta   90.00
_cell.angle_gamma   90.00
#
_symmetry.space_group_name_H-M   'P 1'
#
loop_
_entity.id
_entity.type
_entity.pdbx_description
1 polymer ?
#
loop_
_entity_poly.entity_id
_entity_poly.type
_entity_poly.pdbx_seq_one_letter_code
_entity_poly.pdbx_strand_id
1 'polypeptide(L)'
;AVDAKLDDKKAEKKGGWQKVFEQHLLKNSGFQQVGEFMEFEVLREVKFPKDTEIPFDEGQLQKMLAHGYEVYQRPDQSYVAIAKAGVPYKLPMTYRLPVSVVGHLPGQEKFAFAQFGITNDKDLSSRAHGAKMAKMFTAQILMSMGGYSPKELQKEFGPQNMFVGVGTGLGDLLPFNDMTVLPLNMQDDIANYLMAALLPDATTGQIATEQLGAEGMALAVIAACSTGNANIVMAVKELFGRYYMATRDGGEVNWAEVFKKLWIAGGVDYALTYNSVFGFNALGALLRDDWRRAHELAVDAGSRPDEKERGNFVPGVGGGGQALSAVGHAKATGKPVYGMVIGEAFRTDGDKSGKAREGYGPGQVGALFEAWESARKYVTEHTQSEAQVQARLKAALKKAGIETDILNPKMVLGDMGLRKPSQQQAFVASLKEAFNVDIIRWSLEHLPAYLSRDPDIKHSYVKKCMYAIAAQPEPEASIALRELQESEDLTISKLASDQLARMAGK
;
A
#
# COMPACT_ATOMS: atom_id res chain seq x y z
N ALA A 1 20.47 -11.90 20.24
CA ALA A 1 21.59 -12.67 20.83
C ALA A 1 21.11 -13.96 21.45
N VAL A 2 20.18 -13.90 22.41
CA VAL A 2 19.61 -15.06 23.12
C VAL A 2 18.98 -16.07 22.16
N ASP A 3 18.07 -15.63 21.29
CA ASP A 3 17.42 -16.51 20.31
C ASP A 3 18.38 -17.14 19.29
N ALA A 4 19.50 -16.46 19.01
CA ALA A 4 20.52 -16.90 18.07
C ALA A 4 21.59 -17.81 18.69
N LYS A 5 21.52 -18.10 20.01
CA LYS A 5 22.50 -18.91 20.77
C LYS A 5 23.95 -18.48 20.54
N LEU A 6 24.17 -17.17 20.43
CA LEU A 6 25.48 -16.56 20.23
C LEU A 6 26.16 -16.31 21.58
N ASP A 7 27.45 -16.62 21.65
CA ASP A 7 28.36 -16.31 22.77
C ASP A 7 29.55 -15.51 22.24
N ASP A 8 30.30 -14.86 23.14
CA ASP A 8 31.43 -13.99 22.76
C ASP A 8 32.47 -14.72 21.91
N LYS A 9 32.77 -15.99 22.23
CA LYS A 9 33.75 -16.80 21.49
C LYS A 9 33.31 -17.09 20.06
N LYS A 10 32.03 -17.37 19.84
CA LYS A 10 31.45 -17.55 18.49
C LYS A 10 31.37 -16.23 17.74
N ALA A 11 31.13 -15.12 18.43
CA ALA A 11 31.07 -13.81 17.83
C ALA A 11 32.47 -13.37 17.34
N GLU A 12 33.49 -13.50 18.18
CA GLU A 12 34.89 -13.20 17.82
C GLU A 12 35.38 -14.03 16.63
N LYS A 13 35.10 -15.35 16.61
CA LYS A 13 35.45 -16.22 15.47
C LYS A 13 34.81 -15.82 14.15
N LYS A 14 33.70 -15.08 14.20
CA LYS A 14 32.96 -14.61 13.03
C LYS A 14 33.25 -13.14 12.68
N GLY A 15 34.25 -12.53 13.30
CA GLY A 15 34.66 -11.15 13.05
C GLY A 15 33.96 -10.12 13.94
N GLY A 16 33.48 -10.53 15.12
CA GLY A 16 32.87 -9.68 16.12
C GLY A 16 31.34 -9.66 16.08
N TRP A 17 30.75 -9.11 17.15
CA TRP A 17 29.30 -9.06 17.34
C TRP A 17 28.58 -8.33 16.21
N GLN A 18 29.10 -7.19 15.75
CA GLN A 18 28.47 -6.40 14.69
C GLN A 18 28.23 -7.22 13.41
N LYS A 19 29.29 -7.86 12.88
CA LYS A 19 29.21 -8.65 11.66
C LYS A 19 28.24 -9.82 11.78
N VAL A 20 28.20 -10.45 12.96
CA VAL A 20 27.28 -11.55 13.25
C VAL A 20 25.83 -11.07 13.29
N PHE A 21 25.56 -9.93 13.92
CA PHE A 21 24.23 -9.35 13.96
C PHE A 21 23.76 -8.88 12.59
N GLU A 22 24.60 -8.19 11.82
CA GLU A 22 24.29 -7.76 10.46
C GLU A 22 23.94 -8.96 9.57
N GLN A 23 24.76 -10.01 9.57
CA GLN A 23 24.47 -11.24 8.83
C GLN A 23 23.16 -11.90 9.27
N HIS A 24 22.88 -11.92 10.57
CA HIS A 24 21.64 -12.46 11.09
C HIS A 24 20.43 -11.62 10.67
N LEU A 25 20.51 -10.29 10.76
CA LEU A 25 19.44 -9.39 10.35
C LEU A 25 19.17 -9.49 8.85
N LEU A 26 20.20 -9.40 8.01
CA LEU A 26 20.06 -9.51 6.55
C LEU A 26 19.46 -10.85 6.13
N LYS A 27 19.81 -11.95 6.82
CA LYS A 27 19.23 -13.27 6.55
C LYS A 27 17.75 -13.39 6.95
N ASN A 28 17.32 -12.65 7.98
CA ASN A 28 15.99 -12.78 8.58
C ASN A 28 15.13 -11.53 8.41
N SER A 29 15.40 -10.69 7.41
CA SER A 29 14.62 -9.48 7.09
C SER A 29 14.50 -9.31 5.58
N GLY A 30 13.61 -8.42 5.13
CA GLY A 30 13.35 -8.21 3.71
C GLY A 30 12.57 -9.37 3.08
N PHE A 31 12.89 -9.69 1.82
CA PHE A 31 12.31 -10.86 1.14
C PHE A 31 12.93 -12.13 1.69
N GLN A 32 12.06 -13.03 2.12
CA GLN A 32 12.42 -14.25 2.82
C GLN A 32 11.67 -15.43 2.20
N GLN A 33 12.25 -16.62 2.33
CA GLN A 33 11.54 -17.84 2.04
C GLN A 33 10.75 -18.27 3.28
N VAL A 34 9.44 -18.48 3.14
CA VAL A 34 8.55 -18.83 4.24
C VAL A 34 7.84 -20.14 3.93
N GLY A 35 7.86 -21.08 4.89
CA GLY A 35 7.25 -22.40 4.77
C GLY A 35 5.82 -22.49 5.31
N GLU A 36 5.42 -21.55 6.16
CA GLU A 36 4.22 -21.67 7.00
C GLU A 36 2.89 -21.69 6.24
N PHE A 37 2.78 -20.97 5.12
CA PHE A 37 1.62 -21.02 4.24
C PHE A 37 1.87 -21.89 2.99
N MET A 38 3.06 -22.48 2.85
CA MET A 38 3.41 -23.26 1.65
C MET A 38 2.65 -24.56 1.58
N GLU A 39 2.39 -25.20 2.72
CA GLU A 39 1.70 -26.47 2.82
C GLU A 39 0.43 -26.28 3.63
N PHE A 40 -0.71 -26.60 3.04
CA PHE A 40 -1.99 -26.55 3.74
C PHE A 40 -2.82 -27.78 3.43
N GLU A 41 -3.62 -28.18 4.41
CA GLU A 41 -4.54 -29.30 4.24
C GLU A 41 -5.79 -28.81 3.50
N VAL A 42 -6.09 -29.46 2.39
CA VAL A 42 -7.34 -29.31 1.66
C VAL A 42 -8.19 -30.54 1.85
N LEU A 43 -9.49 -30.33 1.96
CA LEU A 43 -10.46 -31.41 1.99
C LEU A 43 -10.95 -31.70 0.58
N ARG A 44 -10.59 -32.87 0.06
CA ARG A 44 -11.12 -33.35 -1.22
C ARG A 44 -12.32 -34.24 -0.97
N GLU A 45 -13.42 -33.94 -1.63
CA GLU A 45 -14.56 -34.86 -1.64
C GLU A 45 -14.20 -36.11 -2.44
N VAL A 46 -14.27 -37.26 -1.78
CA VAL A 46 -14.06 -38.58 -2.34
C VAL A 46 -15.15 -39.49 -1.82
N LYS A 47 -15.47 -40.56 -2.56
CA LYS A 47 -16.50 -41.52 -2.14
C LYS A 47 -15.85 -42.71 -1.47
N PHE A 48 -16.47 -43.23 -0.41
CA PHE A 48 -16.04 -44.49 0.17
C PHE A 48 -16.11 -45.60 -0.91
N PRO A 49 -15.02 -46.31 -1.18
CA PRO A 49 -15.00 -47.34 -2.23
C PRO A 49 -15.78 -48.60 -1.82
N LYS A 50 -16.01 -48.78 -0.51
CA LYS A 50 -16.76 -49.89 0.10
C LYS A 50 -17.28 -49.44 1.46
N ASP A 51 -18.20 -50.21 2.03
CA ASP A 51 -18.62 -50.04 3.42
C ASP A 51 -17.40 -50.04 4.33
N THR A 52 -17.24 -48.97 5.12
CA THR A 52 -16.05 -48.71 5.92
C THR A 52 -16.44 -48.42 7.36
N GLU A 53 -15.81 -49.10 8.30
CA GLU A 53 -15.97 -48.83 9.73
C GLU A 53 -15.11 -47.63 10.15
N ILE A 54 -15.73 -46.66 10.83
CA ILE A 54 -15.09 -45.45 11.32
C ILE A 54 -15.14 -45.48 12.86
N PRO A 55 -14.01 -45.71 13.55
CA PRO A 55 -13.97 -45.62 15.01
C PRO A 55 -14.11 -44.17 15.48
N PHE A 56 -14.82 -43.95 16.59
CA PHE A 56 -15.01 -42.62 17.16
C PHE A 56 -15.24 -42.67 18.68
N ASP A 57 -15.08 -41.52 19.35
CA ASP A 57 -15.22 -41.40 20.82
C ASP A 57 -16.68 -41.21 21.26
N GLU A 58 -17.06 -41.69 22.44
CA GLU A 58 -18.44 -41.57 22.97
C GLU A 58 -18.99 -40.14 22.93
N GLY A 59 -18.15 -39.13 23.19
CA GLY A 59 -18.53 -37.71 23.12
C GLY A 59 -19.00 -37.23 21.74
N GLN A 60 -18.74 -37.99 20.67
CA GLN A 60 -19.16 -37.69 19.30
C GLN A 60 -20.43 -38.45 18.87
N LEU A 61 -20.99 -39.34 19.72
CA LEU A 61 -22.12 -40.20 19.40
C LEU A 61 -23.33 -39.43 18.85
N GLN A 62 -23.74 -38.36 19.54
CA GLN A 62 -24.87 -37.52 19.11
C GLN A 62 -24.59 -36.83 17.76
N LYS A 63 -23.34 -36.42 17.52
CA LYS A 63 -22.92 -35.82 16.25
C LYS A 63 -23.00 -36.87 15.12
N MET A 64 -22.55 -38.11 15.33
CA MET A 64 -22.59 -39.17 14.32
C MET A 64 -24.02 -39.53 13.92
N LEU A 65 -24.92 -39.69 14.89
CA LEU A 65 -26.34 -39.98 14.63
C LEU A 65 -27.03 -38.83 13.89
N ALA A 66 -26.76 -37.58 14.27
CA ALA A 66 -27.32 -36.40 13.60
C ALA A 66 -26.91 -36.28 12.12
N HIS A 67 -25.73 -36.82 11.75
CA HIS A 67 -25.25 -36.85 10.37
C HIS A 67 -25.71 -38.10 9.59
N GLY A 68 -26.57 -38.95 10.18
CA GLY A 68 -27.23 -40.07 9.50
C GLY A 68 -26.38 -41.35 9.39
N TYR A 69 -25.32 -41.49 10.20
CA TYR A 69 -24.51 -42.71 10.22
C TYR A 69 -25.19 -43.83 11.02
N GLU A 70 -25.05 -45.07 10.55
CA GLU A 70 -25.36 -46.27 11.34
C GLU A 70 -24.26 -46.48 12.39
N VAL A 71 -24.61 -46.45 13.68
CA VAL A 71 -23.64 -46.53 14.79
C VAL A 71 -23.81 -47.83 15.56
N TYR A 72 -22.69 -48.43 15.95
CA TYR A 72 -22.61 -49.64 16.75
C TYR A 72 -21.64 -49.46 17.90
N GLN A 73 -21.95 -50.06 19.06
CA GLN A 73 -21.01 -50.17 20.17
C GLN A 73 -20.41 -51.59 20.17
N ARG A 74 -19.09 -51.68 20.20
CA ARG A 74 -18.37 -52.96 20.23
C ARG A 74 -18.34 -53.51 21.67
N PRO A 75 -18.08 -54.82 21.85
CA PRO A 75 -17.99 -55.44 23.18
C PRO A 75 -16.93 -54.82 24.11
N ASP A 76 -15.88 -54.21 23.54
CA ASP A 76 -14.83 -53.49 24.26
C ASP A 76 -15.21 -52.05 24.64
N GLN A 77 -16.49 -51.69 24.51
CA GLN A 77 -17.07 -50.37 24.74
C GLN A 77 -16.64 -49.28 23.73
N SER A 78 -15.85 -49.60 22.70
CA SER A 78 -15.53 -48.65 21.64
C SER A 78 -16.72 -48.46 20.69
N TYR A 79 -16.90 -47.25 20.14
CA TYR A 79 -17.95 -46.96 19.17
C TYR A 79 -17.41 -46.98 17.74
N VAL A 80 -18.22 -47.49 16.83
CA VAL A 80 -17.96 -47.46 15.38
C VAL A 80 -19.18 -47.02 14.60
N ALA A 81 -18.95 -46.22 13.55
CA ALA A 81 -19.96 -45.85 12.57
C ALA A 81 -19.69 -46.60 11.25
N ILE A 82 -20.73 -47.03 10.54
CA ILE A 82 -20.60 -47.62 9.21
C ILE A 82 -20.90 -46.56 8.16
N ALA A 83 -19.87 -46.19 7.39
CA ALA A 83 -20.03 -45.37 6.19
C ALA A 83 -20.25 -46.27 4.97
N LYS A 84 -21.42 -46.20 4.35
CA LYS A 84 -21.77 -47.03 3.18
C LYS A 84 -20.94 -46.66 1.95
N ALA A 85 -20.71 -47.63 1.07
CA ALA A 85 -20.08 -47.41 -0.22
C ALA A 85 -20.80 -46.30 -1.01
N GLY A 86 -20.03 -45.42 -1.66
CA GLY A 86 -20.57 -44.31 -2.46
C GLY A 86 -20.92 -43.05 -1.66
N VAL A 87 -20.98 -43.11 -0.33
CA VAL A 87 -21.15 -41.93 0.53
C VAL A 87 -19.91 -41.03 0.40
N PRO A 88 -20.08 -39.72 0.14
CA PRO A 88 -18.96 -38.79 0.08
C PRO A 88 -18.37 -38.56 1.48
N TYR A 89 -17.04 -38.51 1.54
CA TYR A 89 -16.30 -38.04 2.70
C TYR A 89 -15.23 -37.05 2.26
N LYS A 90 -14.79 -36.25 3.22
CA LYS A 90 -13.72 -35.28 3.03
C LYS A 90 -12.39 -35.91 3.41
N LEU A 91 -11.56 -36.21 2.40
CA LEU A 91 -10.20 -36.71 2.62
C LEU A 91 -9.24 -35.53 2.75
N PRO A 92 -8.48 -35.45 3.86
CA PRO A 92 -7.41 -34.47 3.98
C PRO A 92 -6.28 -34.79 3.01
N MET A 93 -5.85 -33.78 2.25
CA MET A 93 -4.69 -33.84 1.37
C MET A 93 -3.82 -32.62 1.59
N THR A 94 -2.50 -32.78 1.63
CA THR A 94 -1.58 -31.65 1.69
C THR A 94 -1.37 -31.07 0.29
N TYR A 95 -1.67 -29.78 0.11
CA TYR A 95 -1.37 -29.03 -1.10
C TYR A 95 -0.19 -28.10 -0.86
N ARG A 96 0.78 -28.08 -1.79
CA ARG A 96 1.94 -27.19 -1.74
C ARG A 96 1.84 -26.06 -2.76
N LEU A 97 1.85 -24.81 -2.31
CA LEU A 97 1.82 -23.64 -3.19
C LEU A 97 3.16 -23.45 -3.92
N PRO A 98 3.15 -23.03 -5.20
CA PRO A 98 4.36 -22.77 -5.98
C PRO A 98 4.95 -21.37 -5.69
N VAL A 99 4.73 -20.82 -4.50
CA VAL A 99 5.16 -19.47 -4.11
C VAL A 99 5.70 -19.55 -2.68
N SER A 100 7.00 -19.33 -2.52
CA SER A 100 7.66 -19.41 -1.22
C SER A 100 8.33 -18.10 -0.78
N VAL A 101 8.53 -17.17 -1.70
CA VAL A 101 9.26 -15.91 -1.46
C VAL A 101 8.27 -14.80 -1.16
N VAL A 102 8.46 -14.12 -0.03
CA VAL A 102 7.56 -13.10 0.49
C VAL A 102 8.31 -12.00 1.24
N GLY A 103 7.78 -10.78 1.27
CA GLY A 103 8.25 -9.72 2.15
C GLY A 103 7.64 -9.90 3.54
N HIS A 104 8.47 -10.20 4.55
CA HIS A 104 7.97 -10.43 5.90
C HIS A 104 8.68 -9.56 6.94
N LEU A 105 7.99 -9.28 8.05
CA LEU A 105 8.60 -8.76 9.28
C LEU A 105 9.81 -9.60 9.70
N PRO A 106 10.83 -8.98 10.33
CA PRO A 106 11.99 -9.71 10.83
C PRO A 106 11.62 -10.83 11.81
N GLY A 107 12.06 -12.06 11.55
CA GLY A 107 11.68 -13.21 12.40
C GLY A 107 10.24 -13.70 12.20
N GLN A 108 9.56 -13.25 11.14
CA GLN A 108 8.27 -13.79 10.67
C GLN A 108 7.15 -13.69 11.73
N GLU A 109 6.40 -14.76 11.99
CA GLU A 109 5.35 -14.78 13.03
C GLU A 109 5.89 -14.56 14.45
N LYS A 110 7.21 -14.72 14.66
CA LYS A 110 7.86 -14.50 15.96
C LYS A 110 8.35 -13.06 16.15
N PHE A 111 7.94 -12.13 15.28
CA PHE A 111 8.28 -10.73 15.42
C PHE A 111 7.83 -10.20 16.80
N ALA A 112 8.77 -9.64 17.55
CA ALA A 112 8.56 -9.27 18.94
C ALA A 112 7.83 -7.92 19.07
N PHE A 113 6.54 -7.87 18.74
CA PHE A 113 5.71 -6.64 18.81
C PHE A 113 5.79 -5.92 20.16
N ALA A 114 6.00 -6.64 21.26
CA ALA A 114 6.19 -6.07 22.59
C ALA A 114 7.39 -5.12 22.69
N GLN A 115 8.48 -5.40 21.96
CA GLN A 115 9.65 -4.53 21.91
C GLN A 115 9.40 -3.24 21.12
N PHE A 116 8.30 -3.18 20.36
CA PHE A 116 7.91 -2.05 19.53
C PHE A 116 6.66 -1.33 20.08
N GLY A 117 6.42 -1.43 21.39
CA GLY A 117 5.41 -0.62 22.09
C GLY A 117 4.03 -1.25 22.19
N ILE A 118 3.86 -2.52 21.79
CA ILE A 118 2.60 -3.25 21.97
C ILE A 118 2.63 -4.00 23.30
N THR A 119 2.09 -3.43 24.36
CA THR A 119 2.24 -3.99 25.73
C THR A 119 0.99 -4.64 26.29
N ASN A 120 -0.15 -4.53 25.61
CA ASN A 120 -1.41 -5.11 26.07
C ASN A 120 -1.43 -6.63 25.81
N ASP A 121 -1.66 -7.43 26.85
CA ASP A 121 -1.70 -8.89 26.75
C ASP A 121 -2.76 -9.40 25.77
N LYS A 122 -3.92 -8.71 25.69
CA LYS A 122 -4.98 -9.07 24.72
C LYS A 122 -4.53 -8.85 23.29
N ASP A 123 -3.82 -7.75 23.03
CA ASP A 123 -3.25 -7.49 21.71
C ASP A 123 -2.19 -8.54 21.39
N LEU A 124 -1.24 -8.77 22.31
CA LEU A 124 -0.12 -9.69 22.11
C LEU A 124 -0.57 -11.14 21.87
N SER A 125 -1.60 -11.60 22.58
CA SER A 125 -2.18 -12.94 22.43
C SER A 125 -3.05 -13.10 21.18
N SER A 126 -3.58 -12.02 20.61
CA SER A 126 -4.36 -12.08 19.37
C SER A 126 -3.49 -12.41 18.15
N ARG A 127 -4.06 -13.06 17.13
CA ARG A 127 -3.40 -13.23 15.82
C ARG A 127 -3.65 -12.06 14.84
N ALA A 128 -4.19 -10.94 15.34
CA ALA A 128 -4.46 -9.74 14.56
C ALA A 128 -3.16 -8.93 14.31
N HIS A 129 -2.27 -9.47 13.49
CA HIS A 129 -0.96 -8.87 13.23
C HIS A 129 -1.03 -7.56 12.45
N GLY A 130 -2.03 -7.38 11.59
CA GLY A 130 -2.33 -6.10 10.94
C GLY A 130 -2.63 -5.00 11.97
N ALA A 131 -3.45 -5.30 12.97
CA ALA A 131 -3.72 -4.39 14.08
C ALA A 131 -2.46 -4.04 14.90
N LYS A 132 -1.64 -5.04 15.24
CA LYS A 132 -0.36 -4.82 15.93
C LYS A 132 0.59 -3.94 15.11
N MET A 133 0.69 -4.16 13.80
CA MET A 133 1.50 -3.34 12.90
C MET A 133 0.98 -1.90 12.82
N ALA A 134 -0.34 -1.72 12.77
CA ALA A 134 -0.98 -0.41 12.75
C ALA A 134 -0.60 0.41 13.99
N LYS A 135 -0.75 -0.23 15.16
CA LYS A 135 -0.39 0.33 16.45
C LYS A 135 1.11 0.65 16.54
N MET A 136 1.95 -0.25 16.03
CA MET A 136 3.41 -0.08 15.99
C MET A 136 3.84 1.12 15.15
N PHE A 137 3.40 1.22 13.90
CA PHE A 137 3.84 2.33 13.06
C PHE A 137 3.25 3.66 13.54
N THR A 138 2.08 3.66 14.19
CA THR A 138 1.52 4.87 14.79
C THR A 138 2.43 5.37 15.90
N ALA A 139 2.94 4.50 16.78
CA ALA A 139 3.94 4.90 17.77
C ALA A 139 5.22 5.47 17.11
N GLN A 140 5.64 4.91 15.97
CA GLN A 140 6.77 5.44 15.20
C GLN A 140 6.49 6.83 14.61
N ILE A 141 5.27 7.09 14.12
CA ILE A 141 4.84 8.43 13.71
C ILE A 141 4.97 9.41 14.89
N LEU A 142 4.48 9.04 16.07
CA LEU A 142 4.57 9.90 17.25
C LEU A 142 6.02 10.20 17.65
N MET A 143 6.91 9.20 17.57
CA MET A 143 8.34 9.39 17.76
C MET A 143 8.92 10.37 16.73
N SER A 144 8.55 10.22 15.45
CA SER A 144 9.02 11.11 14.37
C SER A 144 8.53 12.55 14.52
N MET A 145 7.41 12.78 15.20
CA MET A 145 6.87 14.11 15.52
C MET A 145 7.61 14.80 16.69
N GLY A 146 8.79 14.30 17.07
CA GLY A 146 9.56 14.81 18.20
C GLY A 146 9.18 14.16 19.53
N GLY A 147 8.76 12.89 19.50
CA GLY A 147 8.56 12.08 20.71
C GLY A 147 7.26 12.36 21.46
N TYR A 148 6.19 12.77 20.79
CA TYR A 148 4.92 13.03 21.47
C TYR A 148 4.38 11.77 22.15
N SER A 149 3.94 11.91 23.40
CA SER A 149 2.98 11.00 23.99
C SER A 149 1.56 11.30 23.50
N PRO A 150 0.64 10.32 23.51
CA PRO A 150 -0.78 10.55 23.22
C PRO A 150 -1.40 11.67 24.06
N LYS A 151 -1.04 11.78 25.35
CA LYS A 151 -1.54 12.84 26.24
C LYS A 151 -1.06 14.23 25.84
N GLU A 152 0.17 14.35 25.36
CA GLU A 152 0.68 15.62 24.85
C GLU A 152 0.00 16.03 23.54
N LEU A 153 -0.30 15.07 22.65
CA LEU A 153 -1.13 15.35 21.48
C LEU A 153 -2.53 15.84 21.86
N GLN A 154 -3.19 15.18 22.81
CA GLN A 154 -4.50 15.60 23.31
C GLN A 154 -4.44 17.01 23.92
N LYS A 155 -3.38 17.34 24.66
CA LYS A 155 -3.19 18.69 25.22
C LYS A 155 -2.98 19.75 24.14
N GLU A 156 -2.26 19.41 23.08
CA GLU A 156 -1.88 20.35 22.03
C GLU A 156 -3.01 20.60 21.02
N PHE A 157 -3.60 19.53 20.51
CA PHE A 157 -4.62 19.58 19.46
C PHE A 157 -6.05 19.55 20.04
N GLY A 158 -6.26 18.88 21.17
CA GLY A 158 -7.58 18.51 21.68
C GLY A 158 -8.04 17.16 21.10
N PRO A 159 -8.62 16.25 21.89
CA PRO A 159 -9.11 14.95 21.41
C PRO A 159 -10.00 15.03 20.18
N GLN A 160 -10.91 16.00 20.14
CA GLN A 160 -11.88 16.24 19.07
C GLN A 160 -11.27 16.71 17.74
N ASN A 161 -10.01 17.16 17.75
CA ASN A 161 -9.29 17.60 16.55
C ASN A 161 -8.21 16.60 16.11
N MET A 162 -8.18 15.42 16.72
CA MET A 162 -7.34 14.30 16.30
C MET A 162 -8.21 13.35 15.50
N PHE A 163 -7.79 13.10 14.27
CA PHE A 163 -8.51 12.31 13.27
C PHE A 163 -7.65 11.13 12.85
N VAL A 164 -8.27 10.01 12.49
CA VAL A 164 -7.55 8.79 12.11
C VAL A 164 -8.17 8.20 10.85
N GLY A 165 -7.32 7.84 9.90
CA GLY A 165 -7.69 7.07 8.72
C GLY A 165 -6.60 6.08 8.34
N VAL A 166 -6.66 4.88 8.94
CA VAL A 166 -5.73 3.79 8.68
C VAL A 166 -6.53 2.56 8.30
N GLY A 167 -6.63 2.31 6.99
CA GLY A 167 -7.39 1.19 6.45
C GLY A 167 -6.54 -0.03 6.09
N THR A 168 -7.21 -1.13 5.79
CA THR A 168 -6.61 -2.34 5.22
C THR A 168 -7.02 -2.50 3.75
N GLY A 169 -6.12 -2.96 2.88
CA GLY A 169 -6.43 -3.18 1.47
C GLY A 169 -7.16 -4.50 1.25
N LEU A 170 -6.66 -5.57 1.86
CA LEU A 170 -7.24 -6.91 1.86
C LEU A 170 -7.66 -7.35 3.27
N GLY A 171 -6.97 -6.87 4.31
CA GLY A 171 -7.32 -7.13 5.69
C GLY A 171 -6.23 -7.83 6.51
N ASP A 172 -6.56 -8.06 7.78
CA ASP A 172 -5.83 -8.94 8.66
C ASP A 172 -6.36 -10.37 8.48
N LEU A 173 -5.72 -11.14 7.61
CA LEU A 173 -6.31 -12.40 7.14
C LEU A 173 -6.04 -13.59 8.06
N LEU A 174 -5.16 -13.46 9.06
CA LEU A 174 -4.94 -14.52 10.04
C LEU A 174 -6.20 -14.79 10.87
N PRO A 175 -6.85 -13.77 11.48
CA PRO A 175 -8.16 -13.94 12.11
C PRO A 175 -9.22 -14.53 11.18
N PHE A 176 -9.25 -14.12 9.91
CA PHE A 176 -10.19 -14.65 8.92
C PHE A 176 -9.97 -16.15 8.70
N ASN A 177 -8.70 -16.54 8.63
CA ASN A 177 -8.32 -17.93 8.47
C ASN A 177 -8.73 -18.77 9.67
N ASP A 178 -8.52 -18.28 10.88
CA ASP A 178 -8.92 -18.97 12.10
C ASP A 178 -10.45 -19.16 12.14
N MET A 179 -11.24 -18.13 11.79
CA MET A 179 -12.70 -18.25 11.73
C MET A 179 -13.21 -19.26 10.68
N THR A 180 -12.46 -19.50 9.61
CA THR A 180 -12.87 -20.42 8.54
C THR A 180 -12.36 -21.84 8.76
N VAL A 181 -11.18 -22.01 9.37
CA VAL A 181 -10.53 -23.32 9.57
C VAL A 181 -10.87 -23.95 10.91
N LEU A 182 -10.93 -23.18 12.00
CA LEU A 182 -11.18 -23.75 13.34
C LEU A 182 -12.54 -24.48 13.45
N PRO A 183 -13.64 -23.98 12.84
CA PRO A 183 -14.92 -24.70 12.86
C PRO A 183 -14.88 -26.01 12.08
N LEU A 184 -14.08 -26.08 11.01
CA LEU A 184 -13.88 -27.33 10.26
C LEU A 184 -13.18 -28.39 11.12
N ASN A 185 -12.40 -27.96 12.11
CA ASN A 185 -11.75 -28.82 13.10
C ASN A 185 -12.62 -29.08 14.34
N MET A 186 -13.93 -28.80 14.28
CA MET A 186 -14.87 -28.93 15.40
C MET A 186 -14.46 -28.14 16.66
N GLN A 187 -13.69 -27.06 16.51
CA GLN A 187 -13.41 -26.13 17.58
C GLN A 187 -14.49 -25.05 17.57
N ASP A 188 -15.57 -25.33 18.31
CA ASP A 188 -16.77 -24.48 18.35
C ASP A 188 -16.54 -23.15 19.12
N ASP A 189 -15.45 -23.03 19.87
CA ASP A 189 -15.07 -21.82 20.62
C ASP A 189 -14.21 -20.88 19.75
N ILE A 190 -14.84 -20.30 18.73
CA ILE A 190 -14.23 -19.22 17.95
C ILE A 190 -14.31 -17.95 18.80
N ALA A 191 -13.16 -17.40 19.17
CA ALA A 191 -13.10 -16.25 20.05
C ALA A 191 -13.86 -15.03 19.48
N ASN A 192 -14.78 -14.45 20.28
CA ASN A 192 -15.66 -13.32 19.91
C ASN A 192 -14.94 -12.08 19.34
N TYR A 193 -13.62 -11.94 19.55
CA TYR A 193 -12.84 -10.80 19.08
C TYR A 193 -12.44 -10.89 17.59
N LEU A 194 -12.55 -12.06 16.96
CA LEU A 194 -12.05 -12.28 15.60
C LEU A 194 -12.80 -11.42 14.56
N MET A 195 -14.12 -11.26 14.71
CA MET A 195 -14.89 -10.36 13.84
C MET A 195 -14.48 -8.89 14.00
N ALA A 196 -14.18 -8.45 15.22
CA ALA A 196 -13.73 -7.08 15.46
C ALA A 196 -12.36 -6.81 14.81
N ALA A 197 -11.48 -7.82 14.70
CA ALA A 197 -10.21 -7.69 14.00
C ALA A 197 -10.34 -7.67 12.47
N LEU A 198 -11.47 -8.11 11.92
CA LEU A 198 -11.70 -8.25 10.47
C LEU A 198 -12.41 -7.08 9.83
N LEU A 199 -13.02 -6.21 10.62
CA LEU A 199 -13.59 -4.99 10.10
C LEU A 199 -12.46 -4.16 9.45
N PRO A 200 -12.60 -3.72 8.18
CA PRO A 200 -11.52 -3.02 7.49
C PRO A 200 -11.09 -1.69 8.15
N ASP A 201 -11.94 -1.14 9.01
CA ASP A 201 -11.73 0.07 9.82
C ASP A 201 -11.32 -0.23 11.28
N ALA A 202 -11.21 -1.51 11.68
CA ALA A 202 -10.84 -1.91 13.03
C ALA A 202 -9.53 -1.25 13.48
N THR A 203 -8.53 -1.21 12.60
CA THR A 203 -7.24 -0.55 12.86
C THR A 203 -7.40 0.94 13.10
N THR A 204 -8.28 1.60 12.34
CA THR A 204 -8.61 3.02 12.56
C THR A 204 -9.22 3.22 13.94
N GLY A 205 -10.23 2.42 14.29
CA GLY A 205 -10.93 2.50 15.58
C GLY A 205 -10.01 2.24 16.78
N GLN A 206 -9.17 1.21 16.70
CA GLN A 206 -8.20 0.87 17.76
C GLN A 206 -7.13 1.95 17.93
N ILE A 207 -6.59 2.49 16.84
CA ILE A 207 -5.63 3.61 16.93
C ILE A 207 -6.30 4.82 17.59
N ALA A 208 -7.48 5.21 17.11
CA ALA A 208 -8.20 6.36 17.63
C ALA A 208 -8.50 6.22 19.11
N THR A 209 -9.13 5.12 19.52
CA THR A 209 -9.66 4.98 20.88
C THR A 209 -8.63 4.45 21.89
N GLU A 210 -7.81 3.47 21.51
CA GLU A 210 -6.93 2.77 22.45
C GLU A 210 -5.53 3.37 22.54
N GLN A 211 -5.00 3.91 21.43
CA GLN A 211 -3.66 4.51 21.43
C GLN A 211 -3.67 6.03 21.63
N LEU A 212 -4.56 6.72 20.93
CA LEU A 212 -4.53 8.18 20.83
C LEU A 212 -5.53 8.87 21.75
N GLY A 213 -6.63 8.20 22.12
CA GLY A 213 -7.77 8.85 22.77
C GLY A 213 -8.34 9.99 21.92
N ALA A 214 -8.42 9.77 20.62
CA ALA A 214 -8.97 10.69 19.64
C ALA A 214 -10.50 10.60 19.60
N GLU A 215 -11.16 11.76 19.50
CA GLU A 215 -12.61 11.92 19.39
C GLU A 215 -13.04 12.50 18.04
N GLY A 216 -12.07 12.89 17.19
CA GLY A 216 -12.32 13.31 15.83
C GLY A 216 -12.76 12.15 14.93
N MET A 217 -13.03 12.47 13.66
CA MET A 217 -13.46 11.48 12.67
C MET A 217 -12.47 10.31 12.57
N ALA A 218 -13.01 9.10 12.69
CA ALA A 218 -12.36 7.84 12.40
C ALA A 218 -12.95 7.33 11.06
N LEU A 219 -12.16 7.37 9.98
CA LEU A 219 -12.60 6.99 8.65
C LEU A 219 -11.52 6.17 7.94
N ALA A 220 -11.83 4.91 7.62
CA ALA A 220 -10.97 4.08 6.78
C ALA A 220 -11.52 3.99 5.36
N VAL A 221 -10.79 4.53 4.39
CA VAL A 221 -11.07 4.32 2.97
C VAL A 221 -10.39 3.05 2.49
N ILE A 222 -11.15 2.20 1.80
CA ILE A 222 -10.66 0.92 1.26
C ILE A 222 -10.56 1.04 -0.26
N ALA A 223 -9.35 0.94 -0.79
CA ALA A 223 -9.01 1.09 -2.21
C ALA A 223 -7.99 0.04 -2.67
N ALA A 224 -8.11 -1.19 -2.15
CA ALA A 224 -7.19 -2.30 -2.41
C ALA A 224 -5.73 -1.89 -2.20
N CYS A 225 -4.86 -2.09 -3.20
CA CYS A 225 -3.43 -1.76 -3.14
C CYS A 225 -3.15 -0.26 -2.86
N SER A 226 -4.12 0.62 -3.12
CA SER A 226 -4.00 2.08 -2.93
C SER A 226 -4.61 2.58 -1.63
N THR A 227 -5.08 1.69 -0.73
CA THR A 227 -5.74 2.05 0.53
C THR A 227 -4.96 3.08 1.36
N GLY A 228 -3.65 2.88 1.56
CA GLY A 228 -2.84 3.83 2.33
C GLY A 228 -2.82 5.24 1.73
N ASN A 229 -2.62 5.33 0.42
CA ASN A 229 -2.63 6.61 -0.31
C ASN A 229 -4.03 7.24 -0.32
N ALA A 230 -5.08 6.45 -0.45
CA ALA A 230 -6.46 6.94 -0.45
C ALA A 230 -6.81 7.59 0.90
N ASN A 231 -6.39 6.99 2.02
CA ASN A 231 -6.58 7.59 3.35
C ASN A 231 -5.80 8.90 3.51
N ILE A 232 -4.56 8.98 2.99
CA ILE A 232 -3.78 10.23 2.97
C ILE A 232 -4.50 11.31 2.15
N VAL A 233 -4.97 10.97 0.94
CA VAL A 233 -5.73 11.90 0.08
C VAL A 233 -6.98 12.41 0.80
N MET A 234 -7.72 11.55 1.49
CA MET A 234 -8.89 11.97 2.25
C MET A 234 -8.55 12.87 3.43
N ALA A 235 -7.51 12.54 4.20
CA ALA A 235 -7.05 13.39 5.29
C ALA A 235 -6.69 14.80 4.79
N VAL A 236 -5.99 14.88 3.66
CA VAL A 236 -5.60 16.15 3.04
C VAL A 236 -6.83 16.91 2.53
N LYS A 237 -7.78 16.24 1.86
CA LYS A 237 -9.05 16.83 1.43
C LYS A 237 -9.86 17.38 2.60
N GLU A 238 -9.93 16.69 3.73
CA GLU A 238 -10.65 17.14 4.92
C GLU A 238 -9.97 18.35 5.58
N LEU A 239 -8.62 18.33 5.67
CA LEU A 239 -7.84 19.46 6.17
C LEU A 239 -8.04 20.70 5.28
N PHE A 240 -7.95 20.55 3.95
CA PHE A 240 -8.14 21.66 3.00
C PHE A 240 -9.60 22.07 2.82
N GLY A 241 -10.55 21.15 2.79
CA GLY A 241 -11.98 21.44 2.62
C GLY A 241 -12.49 22.34 3.73
N ARG A 242 -12.06 22.08 4.97
CA ARG A 242 -12.37 22.95 6.11
C ARG A 242 -11.72 24.32 6.03
N TYR A 243 -10.49 24.41 5.51
CA TYR A 243 -9.84 25.69 5.18
C TYR A 243 -10.62 26.45 4.10
N TYR A 244 -11.09 25.74 3.08
CA TYR A 244 -11.78 26.33 1.93
C TYR A 244 -13.17 26.85 2.29
N MET A 245 -13.99 26.05 2.98
CA MET A 245 -15.32 26.48 3.51
C MET A 245 -15.17 27.72 4.38
N ALA A 246 -14.19 27.70 5.28
CA ALA A 246 -13.84 28.83 6.11
C ALA A 246 -13.59 30.12 5.28
N THR A 247 -12.77 30.03 4.23
CA THR A 247 -12.37 31.24 3.48
C THR A 247 -13.39 31.79 2.47
N ARG A 248 -14.41 31.02 2.06
CA ARG A 248 -15.30 31.41 0.95
C ARG A 248 -16.73 31.71 1.32
N ASP A 249 -17.28 31.06 2.34
CA ASP A 249 -18.70 31.21 2.69
C ASP A 249 -18.98 32.47 3.55
N GLY A 250 -17.97 33.33 3.73
CA GLY A 250 -18.08 34.56 4.53
C GLY A 250 -18.38 34.32 6.01
N GLY A 251 -18.31 33.06 6.46
CA GLY A 251 -18.48 32.68 7.86
C GLY A 251 -17.28 33.10 8.71
N GLU A 252 -17.53 33.38 9.99
CA GLU A 252 -16.44 33.57 10.95
C GLU A 252 -15.63 32.28 11.05
N VAL A 253 -14.37 32.34 10.65
CA VAL A 253 -13.45 31.21 10.71
C VAL A 253 -12.69 31.25 12.01
N ASN A 254 -12.86 30.23 12.83
CA ASN A 254 -11.92 29.98 13.90
C ASN A 254 -10.64 29.35 13.33
N TRP A 255 -9.70 30.20 12.91
CA TRP A 255 -8.40 29.78 12.38
C TRP A 255 -7.63 28.90 13.37
N ALA A 256 -7.82 29.11 14.67
CA ALA A 256 -7.23 28.25 15.69
C ALA A 256 -7.79 26.82 15.63
N GLU A 257 -9.07 26.62 15.29
CA GLU A 257 -9.64 25.28 15.07
C GLU A 257 -9.19 24.63 13.76
N VAL A 258 -8.85 25.43 12.74
CA VAL A 258 -8.27 24.90 11.49
C VAL A 258 -6.83 24.44 11.71
N PHE A 259 -6.03 25.25 12.41
CA PHE A 259 -4.63 24.93 12.69
C PHE A 259 -4.44 23.82 13.71
N LYS A 260 -5.41 23.60 14.61
CA LYS A 260 -5.36 22.52 15.62
C LYS A 260 -5.84 21.16 15.13
N LYS A 261 -5.88 20.89 13.82
CA LYS A 261 -6.24 19.55 13.30
C LYS A 261 -5.01 18.70 13.04
N LEU A 262 -5.09 17.44 13.48
CA LEU A 262 -4.09 16.42 13.23
C LEU A 262 -4.79 15.18 12.65
N TRP A 263 -4.31 14.71 11.51
CA TRP A 263 -4.70 13.42 10.94
C TRP A 263 -3.56 12.43 11.06
N ILE A 264 -3.85 11.22 11.53
CA ILE A 264 -2.99 10.05 11.36
C ILE A 264 -3.57 9.22 10.22
N ALA A 265 -2.90 9.20 9.07
CA ALA A 265 -3.41 8.58 7.85
C ALA A 265 -2.44 7.56 7.27
N GLY A 266 -2.93 6.43 6.78
CA GLY A 266 -2.07 5.38 6.24
C GLY A 266 -2.81 4.10 5.86
N GLY A 267 -2.06 3.00 5.77
CA GLY A 267 -2.61 1.69 5.48
C GLY A 267 -1.75 0.55 6.02
N VAL A 268 -2.36 -0.61 6.19
CA VAL A 268 -1.71 -1.81 6.72
C VAL A 268 -2.36 -3.06 6.19
N ASP A 269 -1.57 -4.09 5.89
CA ASP A 269 -2.09 -5.40 5.51
C ASP A 269 -1.23 -6.51 6.10
N TYR A 270 -1.89 -7.50 6.71
CA TYR A 270 -1.29 -8.78 7.06
C TYR A 270 -2.04 -9.88 6.31
N ALA A 271 -1.77 -9.92 5.01
CA ALA A 271 -2.47 -10.77 4.06
C ALA A 271 -1.59 -11.93 3.57
N LEU A 272 -0.87 -12.57 4.49
CA LEU A 272 0.03 -13.68 4.18
C LEU A 272 -0.52 -14.99 4.71
N THR A 273 -1.69 -15.38 4.20
CA THR A 273 -2.35 -16.65 4.52
C THR A 273 -2.50 -17.50 3.27
N TYR A 274 -2.81 -18.80 3.45
CA TYR A 274 -3.02 -19.69 2.30
C TYR A 274 -4.13 -19.14 1.38
N ASN A 275 -5.22 -18.59 1.94
CA ASN A 275 -6.34 -18.04 1.18
C ASN A 275 -5.89 -16.93 0.23
N SER A 276 -5.13 -15.95 0.74
CA SER A 276 -4.58 -14.86 -0.06
C SER A 276 -3.56 -15.33 -1.10
N VAL A 277 -2.60 -16.17 -0.70
CA VAL A 277 -1.52 -16.61 -1.61
C VAL A 277 -2.09 -17.52 -2.70
N PHE A 278 -3.01 -18.42 -2.35
CA PHE A 278 -3.74 -19.24 -3.31
C PHE A 278 -4.53 -18.38 -4.30
N GLY A 279 -5.29 -17.40 -3.80
CA GLY A 279 -6.09 -16.49 -4.64
C GLY A 279 -5.24 -15.69 -5.63
N PHE A 280 -4.19 -15.01 -5.15
CA PHE A 280 -3.31 -14.23 -6.05
C PHE A 280 -2.49 -15.12 -7.00
N ASN A 281 -2.10 -16.32 -6.57
CA ASN A 281 -1.45 -17.29 -7.47
C ASN A 281 -2.41 -17.76 -8.57
N ALA A 282 -3.69 -18.01 -8.25
CA ALA A 282 -4.71 -18.37 -9.23
C ALA A 282 -4.97 -17.27 -10.26
N LEU A 283 -4.83 -15.99 -9.87
CA LEU A 283 -4.86 -14.84 -10.78
C LEU A 283 -3.60 -14.72 -11.64
N GLY A 284 -2.55 -15.49 -11.36
CA GLY A 284 -1.25 -15.37 -12.01
C GLY A 284 -0.48 -14.11 -11.60
N ALA A 285 -0.78 -13.53 -10.43
CA ALA A 285 -0.23 -12.24 -10.01
C ALA A 285 1.04 -12.34 -9.15
N LEU A 286 1.40 -13.55 -8.68
CA LEU A 286 2.56 -13.75 -7.79
C LEU A 286 3.79 -14.24 -8.54
N LEU A 287 4.98 -13.85 -8.06
CA LEU A 287 6.25 -14.46 -8.44
C LEU A 287 6.25 -15.92 -8.00
N ARG A 288 6.36 -16.83 -8.97
CA ARG A 288 6.44 -18.26 -8.69
C ARG A 288 7.87 -18.75 -8.56
N ASP A 289 8.01 -19.77 -7.72
CA ASP A 289 9.25 -20.42 -7.35
C ASP A 289 10.00 -21.06 -8.54
N ASP A 290 9.25 -21.68 -9.45
CA ASP A 290 9.75 -22.31 -10.68
C ASP A 290 10.36 -21.27 -11.62
N TRP A 291 9.64 -20.18 -11.87
CA TRP A 291 10.10 -19.07 -12.68
C TRP A 291 11.34 -18.40 -12.07
N ARG A 292 11.34 -18.11 -10.75
CA ARG A 292 12.49 -17.52 -10.05
C ARG A 292 13.75 -18.38 -10.21
N ARG A 293 13.63 -19.69 -10.01
CA ARG A 293 14.75 -20.63 -10.14
C ARG A 293 15.25 -20.76 -11.57
N ALA A 294 14.35 -20.76 -12.56
CA ALA A 294 14.72 -20.81 -13.97
C ALA A 294 15.52 -19.58 -14.43
N HIS A 295 15.35 -18.44 -13.75
CA HIS A 295 16.11 -17.21 -13.99
C HIS A 295 17.27 -17.02 -12.99
N GLU A 296 17.62 -18.06 -12.23
CA GLU A 296 18.75 -18.08 -11.29
C GLU A 296 18.73 -16.95 -10.24
N LEU A 297 17.53 -16.47 -9.87
CA LEU A 297 17.41 -15.31 -8.99
C LEU A 297 17.53 -15.73 -7.54
N ALA A 298 18.28 -14.97 -6.75
CA ALA A 298 18.27 -15.07 -5.29
C ALA A 298 16.90 -14.64 -4.71
N VAL A 299 16.64 -14.99 -3.45
CA VAL A 299 15.34 -14.71 -2.77
C VAL A 299 15.12 -13.21 -2.60
N ASP A 300 16.17 -12.48 -2.22
CA ASP A 300 16.21 -11.03 -2.08
C ASP A 300 16.10 -10.28 -3.42
N ALA A 301 16.41 -10.95 -4.52
CA ALA A 301 16.26 -10.43 -5.88
C ALA A 301 14.90 -10.75 -6.54
N GLY A 302 13.91 -11.24 -5.78
CA GLY A 302 12.62 -11.66 -6.34
C GLY A 302 11.78 -10.52 -6.91
N SER A 303 11.77 -9.35 -6.27
CA SER A 303 11.00 -8.18 -6.72
C SER A 303 11.89 -7.24 -7.53
N ARG A 304 11.61 -7.13 -8.83
CA ARG A 304 12.42 -6.38 -9.80
C ARG A 304 11.55 -5.44 -10.63
N PRO A 305 10.99 -4.39 -10.01
CA PRO A 305 10.10 -3.46 -10.70
C PRO A 305 10.80 -2.86 -11.93
N ASP A 306 10.04 -2.66 -13.01
CA ASP A 306 10.49 -2.03 -14.27
C ASP A 306 11.60 -2.77 -15.03
N GLU A 307 12.01 -3.96 -14.58
CA GLU A 307 12.87 -4.85 -15.36
C GLU A 307 12.08 -5.43 -16.55
N LYS A 308 12.79 -5.63 -17.67
CA LYS A 308 12.21 -6.20 -18.90
C LYS A 308 11.70 -7.61 -18.66
N GLU A 309 12.49 -8.41 -17.96
CA GLU A 309 12.17 -9.79 -17.57
C GLU A 309 11.72 -9.84 -16.11
N ARG A 310 10.98 -8.83 -15.64
CA ARG A 310 10.38 -8.92 -14.31
C ARG A 310 9.39 -10.08 -14.27
N GLY A 311 9.38 -10.81 -13.16
CA GLY A 311 8.28 -11.71 -12.85
C GLY A 311 7.05 -10.92 -12.41
N ASN A 312 6.10 -11.58 -11.77
CA ASN A 312 5.01 -10.88 -11.10
C ASN A 312 5.44 -10.41 -9.69
N PHE A 313 4.52 -9.82 -8.91
CA PHE A 313 4.90 -9.23 -7.63
C PHE A 313 5.23 -10.28 -6.55
N VAL A 314 6.09 -9.90 -5.61
CA VAL A 314 6.37 -10.67 -4.39
C VAL A 314 5.40 -10.21 -3.30
N PRO A 315 4.53 -11.09 -2.76
CA PRO A 315 3.58 -10.66 -1.74
C PRO A 315 4.30 -10.34 -0.43
N GLY A 316 3.72 -9.48 0.39
CA GLY A 316 4.31 -9.16 1.68
C GLY A 316 3.32 -8.63 2.69
N VAL A 317 3.79 -8.53 3.93
CA VAL A 317 3.06 -7.93 5.05
C VAL A 317 3.73 -6.62 5.45
N GLY A 318 2.93 -5.65 5.89
CA GLY A 318 3.45 -4.39 6.34
C GLY A 318 2.38 -3.33 6.50
N GLY A 319 2.79 -2.18 7.01
CA GLY A 319 1.94 -1.00 7.10
C GLY A 319 2.78 0.25 7.28
N GLY A 320 2.15 1.39 7.07
CA GLY A 320 2.79 2.69 7.22
C GLY A 320 1.77 3.81 7.09
N GLY A 321 2.16 4.98 7.58
CA GLY A 321 1.32 6.16 7.55
C GLY A 321 2.09 7.43 7.83
N GLN A 322 1.37 8.53 7.92
CA GLN A 322 1.88 9.88 8.13
C GLN A 322 0.99 10.62 9.12
N ALA A 323 1.60 11.50 9.91
CA ALA A 323 0.90 12.56 10.61
C ALA A 323 0.80 13.79 9.70
N LEU A 324 -0.42 14.28 9.51
CA LEU A 324 -0.73 15.41 8.64
C LEU A 324 -1.39 16.50 9.47
N SER A 325 -0.82 17.70 9.44
CA SER A 325 -1.36 18.88 10.08
C SER A 325 -1.05 20.12 9.23
N ALA A 326 -1.67 21.24 9.58
CA ALA A 326 -1.34 22.49 8.91
C ALA A 326 0.13 22.88 9.18
N VAL A 327 0.87 23.24 8.13
CA VAL A 327 2.30 23.63 8.26
C VAL A 327 2.49 24.81 9.23
N GLY A 328 1.51 25.70 9.35
CA GLY A 328 1.53 26.81 10.31
C GLY A 328 1.60 26.32 11.76
N HIS A 329 0.90 25.23 12.09
CA HIS A 329 0.97 24.62 13.42
C HIS A 329 2.37 24.07 13.70
N ALA A 330 2.91 23.26 12.80
CA ALA A 330 4.24 22.68 12.96
C ALA A 330 5.33 23.76 13.09
N LYS A 331 5.24 24.86 12.32
CA LYS A 331 6.15 26.01 12.44
C LYS A 331 6.01 26.71 13.80
N ALA A 332 4.79 26.93 14.28
CA ALA A 332 4.53 27.60 15.54
C ALA A 332 4.98 26.77 16.76
N THR A 333 4.93 25.44 16.67
CA THR A 333 5.31 24.53 17.76
C THR A 333 6.73 23.97 17.61
N GLY A 334 7.49 24.42 16.60
CA GLY A 334 8.88 24.01 16.37
C GLY A 334 9.02 22.53 15.99
N LYS A 335 8.00 21.94 15.37
CA LYS A 335 7.95 20.51 15.05
C LYS A 335 8.54 20.20 13.67
N PRO A 336 9.14 19.01 13.52
CA PRO A 336 9.78 18.63 12.26
C PRO A 336 8.75 18.55 11.14
N VAL A 337 9.11 19.09 9.98
CA VAL A 337 8.33 19.00 8.74
C VAL A 337 9.14 18.17 7.76
N TYR A 338 8.68 16.94 7.48
CA TYR A 338 9.36 16.01 6.59
C TYR A 338 9.00 16.22 5.11
N GLY A 339 7.86 16.87 4.85
CA GLY A 339 7.37 17.15 3.52
C GLY A 339 6.07 17.93 3.59
N MET A 340 5.65 18.44 2.43
CA MET A 340 4.37 19.14 2.28
C MET A 340 3.57 18.42 1.20
N VAL A 341 2.32 18.05 1.52
CA VAL A 341 1.37 17.59 0.51
C VAL A 341 0.71 18.83 -0.07
N ILE A 342 1.08 19.14 -1.30
CA ILE A 342 0.61 20.35 -1.99
C ILE A 342 -0.62 20.09 -2.85
N GLY A 343 -0.93 18.83 -3.17
CA GLY A 343 -2.13 18.50 -3.92
C GLY A 343 -2.54 17.04 -3.75
N GLU A 344 -3.82 16.78 -3.99
CA GLU A 344 -4.44 15.50 -3.72
C GLU A 344 -5.58 15.18 -4.69
N ALA A 345 -5.60 13.94 -5.18
CA ALA A 345 -6.65 13.45 -6.08
C ALA A 345 -6.76 11.94 -6.03
N PHE A 346 -7.93 11.44 -6.42
CA PHE A 346 -8.21 10.01 -6.55
C PHE A 346 -9.19 9.80 -7.71
N ARG A 347 -8.93 8.81 -8.58
CA ARG A 347 -9.68 8.60 -9.82
C ARG A 347 -9.82 7.12 -10.14
N THR A 348 -10.94 6.78 -10.77
CA THR A 348 -11.14 5.51 -11.48
C THR A 348 -10.76 5.66 -12.96
N ASP A 349 -10.44 4.56 -13.62
CA ASP A 349 -10.19 4.50 -15.06
C ASP A 349 -11.48 4.57 -15.90
N GLY A 350 -12.66 4.37 -15.29
CA GLY A 350 -13.95 4.32 -15.98
C GLY A 350 -14.19 3.00 -16.73
N ASP A 351 -15.17 2.98 -17.64
CA ASP A 351 -15.51 1.78 -18.43
C ASP A 351 -14.62 1.65 -19.66
N LYS A 352 -13.85 0.55 -19.73
CA LYS A 352 -13.37 -0.06 -20.97
C LYS A 352 -13.32 -1.59 -20.85
N SER A 353 -14.39 -2.26 -21.25
CA SER A 353 -14.42 -3.43 -22.16
C SER A 353 -13.19 -4.37 -22.29
N GLY A 354 -12.52 -4.73 -21.19
CA GLY A 354 -11.70 -5.94 -21.12
C GLY A 354 -10.27 -5.76 -20.58
N LYS A 355 -10.04 -6.49 -19.49
CA LYS A 355 -8.78 -6.78 -18.76
C LYS A 355 -8.30 -5.66 -17.84
N ALA A 356 -8.15 -6.01 -16.56
CA ALA A 356 -7.42 -5.24 -15.57
C ALA A 356 -6.03 -4.91 -16.14
N ARG A 357 -5.71 -3.62 -16.23
CA ARG A 357 -4.39 -3.16 -16.67
C ARG A 357 -3.60 -2.80 -15.42
N GLU A 358 -2.54 -3.55 -15.16
CA GLU A 358 -1.44 -3.02 -14.34
C GLU A 358 -0.75 -1.92 -15.18
N GLY A 359 -1.15 -0.66 -14.98
CA GLY A 359 -0.38 0.50 -15.44
C GLY A 359 -1.16 1.61 -16.18
N TYR A 360 -0.71 2.85 -15.96
CA TYR A 360 -0.92 4.10 -16.72
C TYR A 360 -2.29 4.28 -17.37
N GLY A 361 -3.35 3.91 -16.64
CA GLY A 361 -4.72 4.16 -17.06
C GLY A 361 -5.09 5.65 -17.04
N PRO A 362 -6.17 6.03 -17.73
CA PRO A 362 -6.64 7.43 -17.75
C PRO A 362 -6.92 7.97 -16.33
N GLY A 363 -7.29 7.11 -15.37
CA GLY A 363 -7.48 7.46 -13.98
C GLY A 363 -6.18 7.88 -13.29
N GLN A 364 -5.09 7.15 -13.50
CA GLN A 364 -3.77 7.48 -12.94
C GLN A 364 -3.28 8.83 -13.48
N VAL A 365 -3.39 9.05 -14.78
CA VAL A 365 -3.00 10.33 -15.43
C VAL A 365 -3.88 11.47 -14.92
N GLY A 366 -5.20 11.26 -14.85
CA GLY A 366 -6.14 12.25 -14.35
C GLY A 366 -5.90 12.64 -12.89
N ALA A 367 -5.63 11.67 -12.00
CA ALA A 367 -5.31 11.93 -10.60
C ALA A 367 -4.05 12.81 -10.47
N LEU A 368 -3.00 12.53 -11.24
CA LEU A 368 -1.79 13.34 -11.20
C LEU A 368 -2.08 14.82 -11.57
N PHE A 369 -2.80 15.04 -12.66
CA PHE A 369 -3.11 16.40 -13.12
C PHE A 369 -4.12 17.14 -12.22
N GLU A 370 -5.10 16.46 -11.64
CA GLU A 370 -5.99 17.07 -10.65
C GLU A 370 -5.23 17.47 -9.38
N ALA A 371 -4.34 16.61 -8.89
CA ALA A 371 -3.48 16.95 -7.75
C ALA A 371 -2.58 18.15 -8.07
N TRP A 372 -2.00 18.18 -9.29
CA TRP A 372 -1.21 19.31 -9.76
C TRP A 372 -2.01 20.62 -9.83
N GLU A 373 -3.21 20.61 -10.41
CA GLU A 373 -4.08 21.79 -10.48
C GLU A 373 -4.51 22.26 -9.09
N SER A 374 -4.73 21.34 -8.14
CA SER A 374 -4.96 21.67 -6.73
C SER A 374 -3.75 22.42 -6.16
N ALA A 375 -2.55 21.90 -6.42
CA ALA A 375 -1.29 22.45 -5.89
C ALA A 375 -0.91 23.81 -6.47
N ARG A 376 -1.13 24.03 -7.76
CA ARG A 376 -0.64 25.24 -8.45
C ARG A 376 -1.24 26.53 -7.90
N LYS A 377 -2.41 26.49 -7.25
CA LYS A 377 -3.00 27.64 -6.56
C LYS A 377 -2.12 28.19 -5.43
N TYR A 378 -1.17 27.40 -4.94
CA TYR A 378 -0.32 27.70 -3.81
C TYR A 378 1.16 27.97 -4.19
N VAL A 379 1.49 27.96 -5.50
CA VAL A 379 2.85 28.18 -6.03
C VAL A 379 2.83 29.43 -6.92
N THR A 380 3.27 30.59 -6.41
CA THR A 380 3.12 31.90 -7.09
C THR A 380 4.46 32.62 -7.31
N GLU A 381 5.10 32.42 -8.48
CA GLU A 381 5.96 33.42 -9.17
C GLU A 381 5.85 33.14 -10.70
N HIS A 382 5.62 34.16 -11.54
CA HIS A 382 5.38 34.03 -13.00
C HIS A 382 6.36 34.93 -13.79
N THR A 383 7.03 34.42 -14.83
CA THR A 383 8.11 35.12 -15.56
C THR A 383 7.81 35.41 -17.05
N GLN A 384 8.52 36.41 -17.59
CA GLN A 384 8.44 37.02 -18.93
C GLN A 384 8.49 36.05 -20.14
N SER A 385 8.88 34.80 -19.93
CA SER A 385 8.88 33.71 -20.90
C SER A 385 7.47 33.32 -21.39
N GLU A 386 6.43 33.56 -20.60
CA GLU A 386 5.04 33.18 -20.90
C GLU A 386 4.46 33.87 -22.15
N ALA A 387 4.83 35.13 -22.42
CA ALA A 387 4.24 35.91 -23.53
C ALA A 387 4.74 35.48 -24.92
N GLN A 388 5.99 35.02 -25.03
CA GLN A 388 6.57 34.56 -26.30
C GLN A 388 6.04 33.19 -26.72
N VAL A 389 5.69 32.36 -25.75
CA VAL A 389 5.12 31.03 -25.96
C VAL A 389 3.70 31.12 -26.53
N GLN A 390 2.89 32.08 -26.07
CA GLN A 390 1.51 32.28 -26.55
C GLN A 390 1.40 32.68 -28.03
N ALA A 391 2.38 33.40 -28.57
CA ALA A 391 2.36 33.84 -29.98
C ALA A 391 2.63 32.69 -30.96
N ARG A 392 3.46 31.71 -30.57
CA ARG A 392 3.85 30.58 -31.42
C ARG A 392 2.77 29.50 -31.50
N LEU A 393 2.05 29.28 -30.40
CA LEU A 393 0.95 28.31 -30.29
C LEU A 393 -0.24 28.65 -31.23
N LYS A 394 -0.60 29.93 -31.34
CA LYS A 394 -1.68 30.39 -32.24
C LYS A 394 -1.36 30.16 -33.72
N ALA A 395 -0.10 30.24 -34.10
CA ALA A 395 0.34 30.03 -35.48
C ALA A 395 0.29 28.55 -35.89
N ALA A 396 0.55 27.64 -34.95
CA ALA A 396 0.55 26.19 -35.19
C ALA A 396 -0.87 25.61 -35.31
N LEU A 397 -1.79 26.01 -34.42
CA LEU A 397 -3.20 25.55 -34.44
C LEU A 397 -3.92 25.94 -35.74
N LYS A 398 -3.65 27.15 -36.24
CA LYS A 398 -4.17 27.62 -37.54
C LYS A 398 -3.62 26.84 -38.73
N LYS A 399 -2.39 26.33 -38.63
CA LYS A 399 -1.72 25.57 -39.70
C LYS A 399 -2.22 24.11 -39.78
N ALA A 400 -2.78 23.60 -38.69
CA ALA A 400 -3.30 22.23 -38.58
C ALA A 400 -4.81 22.10 -38.91
N GLY A 401 -5.51 23.21 -39.19
CA GLY A 401 -6.91 23.18 -39.67
C GLY A 401 -7.95 22.78 -38.62
N ILE A 402 -7.61 22.87 -37.33
CA ILE A 402 -8.48 22.45 -36.22
C ILE A 402 -9.29 23.66 -35.74
N GLU A 403 -10.61 23.63 -35.92
CA GLU A 403 -11.56 24.51 -35.20
C GLU A 403 -12.02 23.83 -33.89
N THR A 404 -12.00 24.60 -32.80
CA THR A 404 -11.75 24.14 -31.43
C THR A 404 -13.01 24.04 -30.54
N ASP A 405 -14.05 23.33 -30.96
CA ASP A 405 -15.35 23.35 -30.25
C ASP A 405 -15.77 22.07 -29.48
N ILE A 406 -14.94 21.02 -29.35
CA ILE A 406 -15.45 19.67 -28.91
C ILE A 406 -14.72 19.02 -27.72
N LEU A 407 -14.16 19.76 -26.74
CA LEU A 407 -13.63 19.13 -25.52
C LEU A 407 -14.13 19.86 -24.26
N ASN A 408 -15.04 19.21 -23.53
CA ASN A 408 -15.86 19.79 -22.46
C ASN A 408 -15.43 19.33 -21.05
N PRO A 409 -14.91 20.25 -20.20
CA PRO A 409 -14.52 20.04 -18.80
C PRO A 409 -15.57 20.55 -17.77
N LYS A 410 -16.87 20.37 -18.04
CA LYS A 410 -17.99 20.90 -17.24
C LYS A 410 -18.22 20.31 -15.83
N MET A 411 -17.24 19.72 -15.17
CA MET A 411 -17.42 19.26 -13.78
C MET A 411 -16.57 20.12 -12.84
N VAL A 412 -17.25 20.98 -12.07
CA VAL A 412 -16.81 21.58 -10.79
C VAL A 412 -16.03 22.92 -10.83
N LEU A 413 -16.57 23.99 -11.44
CA LEU A 413 -16.02 25.37 -11.27
C LEU A 413 -17.10 26.44 -11.06
N GLY A 414 -18.09 26.16 -10.23
CA GLY A 414 -19.23 27.05 -9.97
C GLY A 414 -18.93 28.38 -9.26
N ASP A 415 -17.89 28.49 -8.43
CA ASP A 415 -17.96 29.55 -7.39
C ASP A 415 -17.03 30.76 -7.52
N MET A 416 -16.16 30.90 -8.54
CA MET A 416 -15.14 31.98 -8.52
C MET A 416 -15.52 33.32 -9.18
N GLY A 417 -16.80 33.64 -9.36
CA GLY A 417 -17.24 35.01 -9.66
C GLY A 417 -16.80 35.62 -11.00
N LEU A 418 -16.06 34.89 -11.84
CA LEU A 418 -15.70 35.27 -13.20
C LEU A 418 -16.88 34.94 -14.12
N ARG A 419 -17.69 35.93 -14.51
CA ARG A 419 -19.03 35.66 -15.10
C ARG A 419 -19.04 35.40 -16.61
N LYS A 420 -17.91 35.59 -17.31
CA LYS A 420 -17.82 35.41 -18.77
C LYS A 420 -16.86 34.26 -19.14
N PRO A 421 -17.29 33.30 -19.99
CA PRO A 421 -16.49 32.15 -20.43
C PRO A 421 -15.10 32.53 -21.00
N SER A 422 -14.99 33.67 -21.66
CA SER A 422 -13.73 34.15 -22.25
C SER A 422 -12.66 34.59 -21.23
N GLN A 423 -13.08 35.11 -20.07
CA GLN A 423 -12.17 35.51 -18.98
C GLN A 423 -11.69 34.29 -18.18
N GLN A 424 -12.54 33.28 -18.06
CA GLN A 424 -12.23 32.00 -17.42
C GLN A 424 -11.31 31.13 -18.30
N GLN A 425 -11.53 31.11 -19.62
CA GLN A 425 -10.68 30.38 -20.58
C GLN A 425 -9.27 30.97 -20.69
N ALA A 426 -9.13 32.30 -20.66
CA ALA A 426 -7.83 32.96 -20.74
C ALA A 426 -6.93 32.65 -19.52
N PHE A 427 -7.52 32.55 -18.33
CA PHE A 427 -6.82 32.22 -17.09
C PHE A 427 -6.50 30.72 -16.97
N VAL A 428 -7.34 29.81 -17.47
CA VAL A 428 -7.08 28.37 -17.42
C VAL A 428 -6.07 27.91 -18.51
N ALA A 429 -5.95 28.66 -19.60
CA ALA A 429 -5.04 28.37 -20.70
C ALA A 429 -3.57 28.77 -20.46
N SER A 430 -3.28 29.73 -19.58
CA SER A 430 -1.89 30.06 -19.18
C SER A 430 -1.24 28.97 -18.32
N LEU A 431 -2.06 28.07 -17.82
CA LEU A 431 -1.80 26.98 -16.90
C LEU A 431 -0.92 25.76 -17.24
N LYS A 432 -1.02 25.29 -18.50
CA LYS A 432 -1.18 23.84 -18.72
C LYS A 432 -0.02 23.09 -19.41
N GLU A 433 0.98 23.74 -20.00
CA GLU A 433 1.82 23.03 -21.00
C GLU A 433 3.35 22.96 -20.76
N ALA A 434 3.93 23.57 -19.71
CA ALA A 434 5.41 23.57 -19.53
C ALA A 434 5.96 22.83 -18.29
N PHE A 435 5.13 22.47 -17.32
CA PHE A 435 5.65 22.24 -15.96
C PHE A 435 6.26 20.84 -15.70
N ASN A 436 5.89 19.82 -16.48
CA ASN A 436 6.26 18.44 -16.16
C ASN A 436 7.68 18.04 -16.59
N VAL A 437 8.10 18.37 -17.82
CA VAL A 437 9.45 18.05 -18.31
C VAL A 437 10.50 18.75 -17.46
N ASP A 438 10.27 20.02 -17.13
CA ASP A 438 11.21 20.83 -16.36
C ASP A 438 11.30 20.38 -14.89
N ILE A 439 10.22 19.91 -14.25
CA ILE A 439 10.29 19.27 -12.93
C ILE A 439 11.10 17.97 -12.99
N ILE A 440 10.83 17.13 -14.00
CA ILE A 440 11.52 15.84 -14.11
C ILE A 440 13.01 16.07 -14.38
N ARG A 441 13.36 17.07 -15.20
CA ARG A 441 14.75 17.52 -15.43
C ARG A 441 15.39 18.08 -14.18
N TRP A 442 14.71 18.99 -13.47
CA TRP A 442 15.20 19.53 -12.21
C TRP A 442 15.49 18.41 -11.21
N SER A 443 14.62 17.39 -11.16
CA SER A 443 14.80 16.22 -10.30
C SER A 443 15.98 15.33 -10.71
N LEU A 444 16.30 15.27 -12.02
CA LEU A 444 17.50 14.60 -12.54
C LEU A 444 18.78 15.38 -12.23
N GLU A 445 18.73 16.71 -12.27
CA GLU A 445 19.85 17.59 -11.97
C GLU A 445 20.13 17.69 -10.45
N HIS A 446 19.11 17.48 -9.62
CA HIS A 446 19.17 17.63 -8.16
C HIS A 446 18.93 16.30 -7.43
N LEU A 447 19.60 15.23 -7.88
CA LEU A 447 19.50 13.91 -7.26
C LEU A 447 19.86 13.95 -5.76
N PRO A 448 18.95 13.54 -4.86
CA PRO A 448 19.28 13.34 -3.46
C PRO A 448 20.53 12.48 -3.26
N ALA A 449 21.36 12.85 -2.28
CA ALA A 449 22.64 12.19 -2.01
C ALA A 449 22.50 10.68 -1.76
N TYR A 450 21.35 10.21 -1.25
CA TYR A 450 21.11 8.78 -1.03
C TYR A 450 20.85 8.01 -2.34
N LEU A 451 20.22 8.63 -3.35
CA LEU A 451 20.03 8.03 -4.68
C LEU A 451 21.35 7.99 -5.45
N SER A 452 22.28 8.91 -5.16
CA SER A 452 23.58 8.99 -5.83
C SER A 452 24.62 7.99 -5.31
N ARG A 453 24.38 7.36 -4.14
CA ARG A 453 25.32 6.44 -3.47
C ARG A 453 25.26 5.00 -3.97
N ASP A 454 24.15 4.61 -4.59
CA ASP A 454 23.91 3.26 -5.08
C ASP A 454 23.64 3.31 -6.60
N PRO A 455 24.51 2.74 -7.45
CA PRO A 455 24.37 2.76 -8.89
C PRO A 455 23.07 2.14 -9.41
N ASP A 456 22.55 1.09 -8.76
CA ASP A 456 21.35 0.38 -9.21
C ASP A 456 20.09 1.18 -8.89
N ILE A 457 20.06 1.82 -7.70
CA ILE A 457 18.98 2.71 -7.29
C ILE A 457 18.98 3.97 -8.16
N LYS A 458 20.15 4.56 -8.43
CA LYS A 458 20.31 5.70 -9.35
C LYS A 458 19.77 5.36 -10.73
N HIS A 459 20.19 4.22 -11.28
CA HIS A 459 19.76 3.76 -12.59
C HIS A 459 18.24 3.56 -12.65
N SER A 460 17.62 2.94 -11.64
CA SER A 460 16.15 2.77 -11.59
C SER A 460 15.42 4.12 -11.57
N TYR A 461 15.89 5.08 -10.77
CA TYR A 461 15.29 6.41 -10.68
C TYR A 461 15.40 7.18 -12.00
N VAL A 462 16.60 7.26 -12.58
CA VAL A 462 16.84 7.93 -13.87
C VAL A 462 16.00 7.31 -14.97
N LYS A 463 15.89 5.98 -15.00
CA LYS A 463 15.06 5.25 -15.98
C LYS A 463 13.58 5.64 -15.89
N LYS A 464 13.03 5.80 -14.67
CA LYS A 464 11.65 6.28 -14.47
C LYS A 464 11.46 7.70 -14.95
N CYS A 465 12.43 8.58 -14.71
CA CYS A 465 12.43 9.94 -15.25
C CYS A 465 12.45 9.92 -16.79
N MET A 466 13.29 9.09 -17.44
CA MET A 466 13.31 8.96 -18.90
C MET A 466 11.97 8.46 -19.45
N TYR A 467 11.33 7.48 -18.79
CA TYR A 467 10.01 7.01 -19.19
C TYR A 467 8.92 8.07 -18.98
N ALA A 468 8.98 8.80 -17.87
CA ALA A 468 8.05 9.89 -17.61
C ALA A 468 8.20 11.00 -18.66
N ILE A 469 9.42 11.33 -19.09
CA ILE A 469 9.70 12.28 -20.18
C ILE A 469 9.20 11.72 -21.52
N ALA A 470 9.48 10.45 -21.84
CA ALA A 470 9.03 9.79 -23.08
C ALA A 470 7.50 9.67 -23.19
N ALA A 471 6.77 9.75 -22.08
CA ALA A 471 5.32 9.72 -22.03
C ALA A 471 4.68 11.12 -22.11
N GLN A 472 5.48 12.20 -22.19
CA GLN A 472 4.97 13.55 -22.41
C GLN A 472 4.54 13.74 -23.88
N PRO A 473 3.70 14.73 -24.19
CA PRO A 473 3.36 15.08 -25.57
C PRO A 473 4.61 15.38 -26.42
N GLU A 474 4.51 15.11 -27.73
CA GLU A 474 5.52 15.54 -28.70
C GLU A 474 5.28 16.99 -29.12
N PRO A 475 6.35 17.79 -29.33
CA PRO A 475 7.76 17.40 -29.45
C PRO A 475 8.56 17.43 -28.13
N GLU A 476 7.96 17.80 -27.00
CA GLU A 476 8.66 18.08 -25.74
C GLU A 476 9.37 16.84 -25.19
N ALA A 477 8.73 15.67 -25.31
CA ALA A 477 9.35 14.39 -24.98
C ALA A 477 10.65 14.16 -25.79
N SER A 478 10.59 14.30 -27.11
CA SER A 478 11.76 14.11 -27.99
C SER A 478 12.85 15.16 -27.77
N ILE A 479 12.48 16.43 -27.52
CA ILE A 479 13.43 17.51 -27.27
C ILE A 479 14.18 17.25 -25.95
N ALA A 480 13.44 16.99 -24.88
CA ALA A 480 14.03 16.73 -23.58
C ALA A 480 14.94 15.50 -23.59
N LEU A 481 14.53 14.42 -24.27
CA LEU A 481 15.38 13.24 -24.41
C LEU A 481 16.61 13.49 -25.29
N ARG A 482 16.54 14.36 -26.31
CA ARG A 482 17.73 14.73 -27.11
C ARG A 482 18.72 15.57 -26.30
N GLU A 483 18.23 16.46 -25.46
CA GLU A 483 19.10 17.23 -24.56
C GLU A 483 19.71 16.32 -23.48
N LEU A 484 18.93 15.39 -22.93
CA LEU A 484 19.43 14.41 -21.95
C LEU A 484 20.38 13.38 -22.57
N GLN A 485 20.27 13.12 -23.87
CA GLN A 485 21.24 12.32 -24.63
C GLN A 485 22.64 12.96 -24.63
N GLU A 486 22.74 14.28 -24.50
CA GLU A 486 24.01 15.03 -24.41
C GLU A 486 24.54 15.15 -22.97
N SER A 487 23.88 14.54 -21.98
CA SER A 487 24.32 14.58 -20.58
C SER A 487 25.70 13.94 -20.37
N GLU A 488 26.53 14.56 -19.51
CA GLU A 488 27.82 13.98 -19.06
C GLU A 488 27.63 12.70 -18.23
N ASP A 489 26.43 12.47 -17.68
CA ASP A 489 26.10 11.22 -17.01
C ASP A 489 25.78 10.13 -18.05
N LEU A 490 26.70 9.17 -18.19
CA LEU A 490 26.60 8.04 -19.13
C LEU A 490 25.30 7.24 -18.98
N THR A 491 24.71 7.20 -17.78
CA THR A 491 23.45 6.50 -17.52
C THR A 491 22.27 7.27 -18.10
N ILE A 492 22.23 8.59 -17.89
CA ILE A 492 21.21 9.49 -18.43
C ILE A 492 21.29 9.50 -19.97
N SER A 493 22.49 9.70 -20.52
CA SER A 493 22.73 9.76 -21.97
C SER A 493 22.28 8.48 -22.69
N LYS A 494 22.66 7.32 -22.15
CA LYS A 494 22.27 6.01 -22.70
C LYS A 494 20.77 5.78 -22.64
N LEU A 495 20.14 6.02 -21.49
CA LEU A 495 18.71 5.78 -21.33
C LEU A 495 17.84 6.75 -22.15
N ALA A 496 18.29 7.99 -22.32
CA ALA A 496 17.62 8.96 -23.19
C ALA A 496 17.71 8.55 -24.66
N SER A 497 18.88 8.09 -25.11
CA SER A 497 19.09 7.52 -26.46
C SER A 497 18.20 6.30 -26.71
N ASP A 498 18.12 5.39 -25.72
CA ASP A 498 17.28 4.19 -25.79
C ASP A 498 15.79 4.54 -25.92
N GLN A 499 15.30 5.61 -25.26
CA GLN A 499 13.92 6.04 -25.42
C GLN A 499 13.65 6.70 -26.76
N LEU A 500 14.54 7.56 -27.24
CA LEU A 500 14.42 8.17 -28.57
C LEU A 500 14.32 7.09 -29.66
N ALA A 501 15.15 6.04 -29.58
CA ALA A 501 15.10 4.93 -30.50
C ALA A 501 13.76 4.16 -30.46
N ARG A 502 13.17 4.00 -29.27
CA ARG A 502 11.86 3.35 -29.10
C ARG A 502 10.70 4.21 -29.60
N MET A 503 10.81 5.52 -29.47
CA MET A 503 9.81 6.47 -29.93
C MET A 503 9.81 6.58 -31.46
N ALA A 504 10.97 6.50 -32.11
CA ALA A 504 11.10 6.51 -33.57
C ALA A 504 10.63 5.20 -34.26
N GLY A 505 10.45 4.12 -33.50
CA GLY A 505 9.95 2.82 -34.00
C GLY A 505 8.43 2.61 -33.87
N LYS A 506 7.70 3.60 -33.38
CA LYS A 506 6.22 3.67 -33.35
C LYS A 506 5.73 4.61 -34.42
#